data_AF-A0A1F8XPV6-F1
#
_entry.id   AF-A0A1F8XPV6-F1
#
_cell.length_a   1.000
_cell.length_b   1.000
_cell.length_c   1.000
_cell.angle_alpha   90.00
_cell.angle_beta   90.00
_cell.angle_gamma   90.00
#
_symmetry.space_group_name_H-M   'P 1'
#
loop_
_entity.id
_entity.type
_entity.pdbx_description
1 polymer ?
#
loop_
_entity_poly.entity_id
_entity_poly.type
_entity_poly.pdbx_seq_one_letter_code
_entity_poly.pdbx_strand_id
1 'polypeptide(L)'
;MMERAERKEKASMNSRQRSFAVATMVFASIVLWLGTHPALGAEIPVPKDFSYEETKPLGPVPFSHKFHVTEKKLQCPECHVKPKLFEMKKLAASSQMKMAKLNEGQFCGTCHNGQKAFATKDAKACARCHVKK
;
A
#
# COMPACT_ATOMS: atom_id res chain seq x y z
N MET A 1 54.50 19.06 25.86
CA MET A 1 55.17 17.72 25.86
C MET A 1 54.26 16.56 25.40
N MET A 2 53.00 16.80 25.01
CA MET A 2 52.04 15.72 24.68
C MET A 2 52.03 15.28 23.18
N GLU A 3 52.51 16.08 22.22
CA GLU A 3 52.46 15.76 20.77
C GLU A 3 53.45 14.67 20.29
N ARG A 4 54.49 14.35 21.07
CA ARG A 4 55.51 13.36 20.67
C ARG A 4 55.06 11.92 20.90
N ALA A 5 54.07 11.70 21.77
CA ALA A 5 53.53 10.37 22.08
C ALA A 5 52.59 9.88 20.98
N GLU A 6 51.67 10.74 20.49
CA GLU A 6 50.73 10.39 19.42
C GLU A 6 51.40 10.07 18.08
N ARG A 7 52.55 10.71 17.80
CA ARG A 7 53.35 10.41 16.59
C ARG A 7 54.00 9.03 16.63
N LYS A 8 54.33 8.50 17.81
CA LYS A 8 54.94 7.17 17.95
C LYS A 8 53.91 6.04 17.83
N GLU A 9 52.68 6.25 18.31
CA GLU A 9 51.61 5.25 18.20
C GLU A 9 51.20 5.02 16.73
N LYS A 10 51.12 6.10 15.94
CA LYS A 10 50.81 6.04 14.50
C LYS A 10 51.91 5.39 13.64
N ALA A 11 53.15 5.31 14.13
CA ALA A 11 54.29 4.77 13.40
C ALA A 11 54.43 3.23 13.52
N SER A 12 53.81 2.61 14.53
CA SER A 12 53.93 1.15 14.77
C SER A 12 52.87 0.30 14.06
N MET A 13 51.85 0.92 13.43
CA MET A 13 50.76 0.18 12.80
C MET A 13 51.05 -0.01 11.31
N ASN A 14 51.30 -1.26 10.91
CA ASN A 14 51.62 -1.63 9.53
C ASN A 14 50.52 -1.16 8.55
N SER A 15 50.90 -0.72 7.35
CA SER A 15 50.00 -0.30 6.25
C SER A 15 48.80 -1.24 6.07
N ARG A 16 49.03 -2.56 6.22
CA ARG A 16 47.98 -3.58 6.17
C ARG A 16 46.93 -3.42 7.27
N GLN A 17 47.35 -3.15 8.52
CA GLN A 17 46.46 -2.95 9.67
C GLN A 17 45.69 -1.62 9.58
N ARG A 18 46.30 -0.59 8.97
CA ARG A 18 45.62 0.69 8.68
C ARG A 18 44.52 0.51 7.64
N SER A 19 44.75 -0.29 6.60
CA SER A 19 43.74 -0.60 5.58
C SER A 19 42.58 -1.43 6.14
N PHE A 20 42.83 -2.40 7.03
CA PHE A 20 41.78 -3.18 7.70
C PHE A 20 40.94 -2.34 8.68
N ALA A 21 41.57 -1.44 9.45
CA ALA A 21 40.85 -0.55 10.37
C ALA A 21 39.97 0.47 9.63
N VAL A 22 40.44 1.01 8.50
CA VAL A 22 39.65 1.92 7.66
C VAL A 22 38.52 1.18 6.95
N ALA A 23 38.76 -0.01 6.40
CA ALA A 23 37.73 -0.81 5.73
C ALA A 23 36.60 -1.24 6.67
N THR A 24 36.91 -1.61 7.92
CA THR A 24 35.90 -2.01 8.92
C THR A 24 35.11 -0.82 9.46
N MET A 25 35.74 0.35 9.67
CA MET A 25 35.02 1.58 10.03
C MET A 25 34.07 2.03 8.92
N VAL A 26 34.47 1.95 7.64
CA VAL A 26 33.60 2.27 6.51
C VAL A 26 32.42 1.29 6.43
N PHE A 27 32.66 -0.01 6.63
CA PHE A 27 31.59 -1.01 6.62
C PHE A 27 30.60 -0.83 7.77
N ALA A 28 31.09 -0.57 8.99
CA ALA A 28 30.24 -0.30 10.15
C ALA A 28 29.42 0.98 9.98
N SER A 29 29.99 2.01 9.34
CA SER A 29 29.29 3.26 9.01
C SER A 29 28.18 3.03 7.98
N ILE A 30 28.42 2.19 6.97
CA ILE A 30 27.43 1.82 5.94
C ILE A 30 26.30 0.98 6.53
N VAL A 31 26.61 0.03 7.42
CA VAL A 31 25.60 -0.78 8.12
C VAL A 31 24.75 0.08 9.06
N LEU A 32 25.35 1.04 9.77
CA LEU A 32 24.59 2.02 10.57
C LEU A 32 23.69 2.89 9.69
N TRP A 33 24.18 3.34 8.52
CA TRP A 33 23.40 4.18 7.61
C TRP A 33 22.25 3.40 6.96
N LEU A 34 22.43 2.12 6.61
CA LEU A 34 21.34 1.29 6.07
C LEU A 34 20.30 0.90 7.12
N GLY A 35 20.68 0.78 8.40
CA GLY A 35 19.77 0.41 9.48
C GLY A 35 18.81 1.52 9.93
N THR A 36 19.12 2.79 9.66
CA THR A 36 18.34 3.95 10.12
C THR A 36 17.48 4.61 9.05
N HIS A 37 17.56 4.18 7.78
CA HIS A 37 16.66 4.67 6.75
C HIS A 37 15.45 3.74 6.66
N PRO A 38 14.28 4.10 7.24
CA PRO A 38 13.05 3.41 6.88
C PRO A 38 12.91 3.57 5.37
N ALA A 39 12.72 2.46 4.66
CA ALA A 39 12.35 2.48 3.26
C ALA A 39 11.18 3.44 3.13
N LEU A 40 11.38 4.58 2.45
CA LEU A 40 10.36 5.59 2.21
C LEU A 40 9.20 4.93 1.46
N GLY A 41 8.22 4.44 2.21
CA GLY A 41 6.89 4.17 1.71
C GLY A 41 6.30 5.51 1.35
N ALA A 42 6.55 5.99 0.13
CA ALA A 42 5.81 7.09 -0.44
C ALA A 42 4.32 6.74 -0.31
N GLU A 43 3.60 7.50 0.52
CA GLU A 43 2.15 7.38 0.61
C GLU A 43 1.58 7.65 -0.77
N ILE A 44 1.17 6.58 -1.46
CA ILE A 44 0.58 6.67 -2.78
C ILE A 44 -0.67 7.54 -2.62
N PRO A 45 -0.77 8.69 -3.29
CA PRO A 45 -1.91 9.58 -3.13
C PRO A 45 -3.18 8.81 -3.52
N VAL A 46 -4.14 8.79 -2.61
CA VAL A 46 -5.40 8.06 -2.80
C VAL A 46 -6.14 8.65 -4.01
N PRO A 47 -6.48 7.84 -5.02
CA PRO A 47 -7.21 8.32 -6.19
C PRO A 47 -8.55 8.93 -5.79
N LYS A 48 -9.02 9.90 -6.59
CA LYS A 48 -10.30 10.57 -6.34
C LYS A 48 -11.46 9.58 -6.40
N ASP A 49 -12.44 9.78 -5.51
CA ASP A 49 -13.70 9.06 -5.48
C ASP A 49 -14.50 9.29 -6.78
N PHE A 50 -15.32 8.30 -7.16
CA PHE A 50 -16.13 8.35 -8.37
C PHE A 50 -17.41 7.52 -8.24
N SER A 51 -18.33 7.67 -9.19
CA SER A 51 -19.59 6.93 -9.19
C SER A 51 -19.75 6.04 -10.43
N TYR A 52 -20.40 4.90 -10.25
CA TYR A 52 -20.96 4.07 -11.31
C TYR A 52 -22.36 4.59 -11.64
N GLU A 53 -22.51 5.19 -12.82
CA GLU A 53 -23.79 5.79 -13.26
C GLU A 53 -24.71 4.79 -13.98
N GLU A 54 -24.15 3.71 -14.52
CA GLU A 54 -24.86 2.70 -15.31
C GLU A 54 -25.45 1.59 -14.42
N THR A 55 -26.34 1.96 -13.50
CA THR A 55 -26.91 1.05 -12.48
C THR A 55 -28.44 0.96 -12.53
N LYS A 56 -29.04 1.39 -13.65
CA LYS A 56 -30.49 1.39 -13.87
C LYS A 56 -31.08 -0.02 -13.70
N PRO A 57 -32.28 -0.16 -13.09
CA PRO A 57 -33.21 0.92 -12.71
C PRO A 57 -32.89 1.60 -11.37
N LEU A 58 -31.86 1.16 -10.64
CA LEU A 58 -31.47 1.76 -9.37
C LEU A 58 -30.62 3.02 -9.61
N GLY A 59 -30.47 3.81 -8.55
CA GLY A 59 -29.63 5.01 -8.59
C GLY A 59 -28.13 4.68 -8.68
N PRO A 60 -27.29 5.70 -8.96
CA PRO A 60 -25.86 5.55 -9.12
C PRO A 60 -25.21 4.97 -7.86
N VAL A 61 -24.05 4.36 -8.02
CA VAL A 61 -23.27 3.80 -6.90
C VAL A 61 -21.98 4.59 -6.74
N PRO A 62 -21.87 5.47 -5.73
CA PRO A 62 -20.60 6.11 -5.40
C PRO A 62 -19.63 5.10 -4.79
N PHE A 63 -18.39 5.12 -5.25
CA PHE A 63 -17.27 4.40 -4.68
C PHE A 63 -16.27 5.39 -4.09
N SER A 64 -15.92 5.19 -2.81
CA SER A 64 -14.96 6.01 -2.09
C SER A 64 -13.65 5.26 -1.84
N HIS A 65 -12.57 5.66 -2.51
CA HIS A 65 -11.24 5.15 -2.18
C HIS A 65 -10.83 5.58 -0.79
N LYS A 66 -11.15 6.82 -0.40
CA LYS A 66 -10.83 7.34 0.95
C LYS A 66 -11.44 6.45 2.03
N PHE A 67 -12.70 6.06 1.90
CA PHE A 67 -13.32 5.19 2.90
C PHE A 67 -12.64 3.82 2.99
N HIS A 68 -12.34 3.19 1.85
CA HIS A 68 -11.74 1.86 1.84
C HIS A 68 -10.26 1.87 2.30
N VAL A 69 -9.48 2.84 1.85
CA VAL A 69 -8.04 2.91 2.14
C VAL A 69 -7.77 3.53 3.50
N THR A 70 -8.42 4.64 3.84
CA THR A 70 -8.15 5.38 5.07
C THR A 70 -8.94 4.83 6.26
N GLU A 71 -10.27 4.71 6.12
CA GLU A 71 -11.13 4.31 7.25
C GLU A 71 -11.08 2.79 7.50
N LYS A 72 -11.03 2.00 6.42
CA LYS A 72 -10.93 0.53 6.51
C LYS A 72 -9.52 -0.01 6.43
N LYS A 73 -8.51 0.86 6.28
CA LYS A 73 -7.09 0.52 6.28
C LYS A 73 -6.72 -0.54 5.24
N LEU A 74 -7.45 -0.60 4.12
CA LEU A 74 -7.14 -1.51 3.02
C LEU A 74 -5.98 -0.97 2.19
N GLN A 75 -5.10 -1.86 1.76
CA GLN A 75 -3.96 -1.51 0.93
C GLN A 75 -4.31 -1.60 -0.56
N CYS A 76 -3.71 -0.74 -1.39
CA CYS A 76 -3.86 -0.76 -2.84
C CYS A 76 -3.74 -2.16 -3.49
N PRO A 77 -2.76 -3.01 -3.13
CA PRO A 77 -2.62 -4.34 -3.73
C PRO A 77 -3.79 -5.29 -3.45
N GLU A 78 -4.54 -5.09 -2.37
CA GLU A 78 -5.68 -5.95 -2.00
C GLU A 78 -6.84 -5.84 -3.00
N CYS A 79 -6.90 -4.75 -3.76
CA CYS A 79 -7.90 -4.52 -4.80
C CYS A 79 -7.32 -4.65 -6.22
N HIS A 80 -6.08 -4.21 -6.45
CA HIS A 80 -5.54 -4.04 -7.80
C HIS A 80 -4.45 -5.05 -8.20
N VAL A 81 -3.89 -5.80 -7.25
CA VAL A 81 -2.75 -6.69 -7.53
C VAL A 81 -3.10 -8.13 -7.23
N LYS A 82 -3.55 -8.45 -6.00
CA LYS A 82 -3.85 -9.81 -5.59
C LYS A 82 -4.91 -9.88 -4.48
N PRO A 83 -6.08 -10.47 -4.74
CA PRO A 83 -6.62 -10.84 -6.07
C PRO A 83 -6.84 -9.56 -6.89
N LYS A 84 -6.53 -9.58 -8.19
CA LYS A 84 -6.75 -8.41 -9.07
C LYS A 84 -8.26 -8.22 -9.30
N LEU A 85 -8.93 -7.58 -8.34
CA LEU A 85 -10.39 -7.39 -8.33
C LEU A 85 -10.82 -6.27 -9.27
N PHE A 86 -10.01 -5.22 -9.37
CA PHE A 86 -10.31 -4.04 -10.18
C PHE A 86 -9.09 -3.62 -10.99
N GLU A 87 -9.34 -3.19 -12.22
CA GLU A 87 -8.33 -2.54 -13.04
C GLU A 87 -8.00 -1.15 -12.49
N MET A 88 -6.74 -0.72 -12.61
CA MET A 88 -6.32 0.63 -12.22
C MET A 88 -7.00 1.72 -13.05
N LYS A 89 -7.42 1.38 -14.28
CA LYS A 89 -8.20 2.26 -15.14
C LYS A 89 -9.63 2.37 -14.61
N LYS A 90 -10.02 3.59 -14.22
CA LYS A 90 -11.38 3.94 -13.79
C LYS A 90 -12.43 3.36 -14.75
N LEU A 91 -13.45 2.71 -14.19
CA LEU A 91 -14.58 2.10 -14.90
C LEU A 91 -14.23 1.03 -15.95
N ALA A 92 -12.99 0.56 -16.06
CA ALA A 92 -12.63 -0.43 -17.08
C ALA A 92 -13.37 -1.77 -16.93
N ALA A 93 -13.72 -2.15 -15.69
CA ALA A 93 -14.49 -3.36 -15.40
C ALA A 93 -15.99 -3.10 -15.17
N SER A 94 -16.51 -1.89 -15.39
CA SER A 94 -17.90 -1.54 -15.04
C SER A 94 -18.92 -2.44 -15.76
N SER A 95 -18.68 -2.74 -17.04
CA SER A 95 -19.57 -3.58 -17.87
C SER A 95 -19.68 -5.04 -17.39
N GLN A 96 -18.64 -5.54 -16.69
CA GLN A 96 -18.59 -6.88 -16.12
C GLN A 96 -19.22 -6.94 -14.72
N MET A 97 -19.37 -5.79 -14.06
CA MET A 97 -19.77 -5.65 -12.67
C MET A 97 -21.29 -5.73 -12.49
N LYS A 98 -21.87 -6.85 -12.91
CA LYS A 98 -23.29 -7.15 -12.75
C LYS A 98 -23.56 -7.73 -11.36
N MET A 99 -24.74 -7.45 -10.79
CA MET A 99 -25.11 -7.97 -9.46
C MET A 99 -25.00 -9.49 -9.33
N ALA A 100 -25.26 -10.26 -10.41
CA ALA A 100 -25.04 -11.70 -10.42
C ALA A 100 -23.58 -12.08 -10.07
N LYS A 101 -22.62 -11.40 -10.69
CA LYS A 101 -21.17 -11.60 -10.45
C LYS A 101 -20.76 -11.17 -9.05
N LEU A 102 -21.36 -10.08 -8.54
CA LEU A 102 -21.15 -9.64 -7.16
C LEU A 102 -21.67 -10.68 -6.16
N ASN A 103 -22.85 -11.25 -6.41
CA ASN A 103 -23.43 -12.27 -5.54
C ASN A 103 -22.66 -13.60 -5.59
N GLU A 104 -21.94 -13.86 -6.69
CA GLU A 104 -20.95 -14.96 -6.82
C GLU A 104 -19.62 -14.65 -6.11
N GLY A 105 -19.49 -13.49 -5.44
CA GLY A 105 -18.30 -13.13 -4.67
C GLY A 105 -17.20 -12.43 -5.48
N GLN A 106 -17.52 -11.88 -6.65
CA GLN A 106 -16.58 -11.12 -7.47
C GLN A 106 -16.71 -9.60 -7.22
N PHE A 107 -15.68 -8.84 -7.61
CA PHE A 107 -15.65 -7.38 -7.44
C PHE A 107 -15.97 -6.96 -6.00
N CYS A 108 -16.99 -6.11 -5.81
CA CYS A 108 -17.48 -5.67 -4.51
C CYS A 108 -17.84 -6.85 -3.61
N GLY A 109 -18.42 -7.91 -4.20
CA GLY A 109 -18.86 -9.12 -3.51
C GLY A 109 -17.73 -9.93 -2.86
N THR A 110 -16.48 -9.70 -3.25
CA THR A 110 -15.31 -10.35 -2.62
C THR A 110 -15.25 -10.05 -1.12
N CYS A 111 -15.61 -8.81 -0.74
CA CYS A 111 -15.63 -8.36 0.64
C CYS A 111 -17.06 -8.11 1.14
N HIS A 112 -17.97 -7.63 0.29
CA HIS A 112 -19.40 -7.49 0.60
C HIS A 112 -20.11 -8.85 0.50
N ASN A 113 -19.66 -9.82 1.29
CA ASN A 113 -20.12 -11.21 1.29
C ASN A 113 -20.94 -11.61 2.54
N GLY A 114 -21.13 -10.67 3.48
CA GLY A 114 -21.79 -10.92 4.77
C GLY A 114 -20.84 -11.32 5.89
N GLN A 115 -19.55 -11.52 5.60
CA GLN A 115 -18.53 -11.87 6.58
C GLN A 115 -17.57 -10.69 6.82
N LYS A 116 -16.95 -10.16 5.74
CA LYS A 116 -16.03 -9.01 5.85
C LYS A 116 -16.77 -7.67 5.88
N ALA A 117 -17.87 -7.57 5.15
CA ALA A 117 -18.78 -6.43 5.12
C ALA A 117 -20.20 -6.92 4.85
N PHE A 118 -21.18 -6.01 4.85
CA PHE A 118 -22.57 -6.35 4.51
C PHE A 118 -22.65 -7.06 3.15
N ALA A 119 -23.56 -8.02 3.02
CA ALA A 119 -23.65 -8.85 1.82
C ALA A 119 -24.30 -8.09 0.64
N THR A 120 -23.77 -8.22 -0.58
CA THR A 120 -24.39 -7.65 -1.79
C THR A 120 -25.77 -8.25 -2.08
N LYS A 121 -26.01 -9.48 -1.63
CA LYS A 121 -27.28 -10.19 -1.76
C LYS A 121 -28.34 -9.79 -0.72
N ASP A 122 -27.98 -8.97 0.27
CA ASP A 122 -28.95 -8.50 1.26
C ASP A 122 -29.83 -7.39 0.66
N ALA A 123 -31.10 -7.72 0.42
CA ALA A 123 -32.08 -6.80 -0.14
C ALA A 123 -32.28 -5.54 0.73
N LYS A 124 -32.02 -5.61 2.05
CA LYS A 124 -32.10 -4.45 2.95
C LYS A 124 -30.89 -3.53 2.81
N ALA A 125 -29.80 -4.00 2.20
CA ALA A 125 -28.56 -3.26 2.03
C ALA A 125 -28.44 -2.55 0.67
N CYS A 126 -29.38 -2.72 -0.26
CA CYS A 126 -29.33 -2.11 -1.59
C CYS A 126 -29.08 -0.60 -1.54
N ALA A 127 -29.76 0.11 -0.63
CA ALA A 127 -29.66 1.56 -0.46
C ALA A 127 -28.30 2.03 0.11
N ARG A 128 -27.45 1.12 0.59
CA ARG A 128 -26.10 1.46 1.08
C ARG A 128 -25.13 1.78 -0.06
N CYS A 129 -25.41 1.24 -1.25
CA CYS A 129 -24.62 1.50 -2.44
C CYS A 129 -25.41 2.30 -3.47
N HIS A 130 -26.66 1.92 -3.73
CA HIS A 130 -27.51 2.59 -4.71
C HIS A 130 -28.20 3.81 -4.10
N VAL A 131 -27.60 4.98 -4.30
CA VAL A 131 -28.15 6.23 -3.79
C VAL A 131 -29.20 6.78 -4.76
N LYS A 132 -30.36 7.21 -4.26
CA LYS A 132 -31.33 7.93 -5.08
C LYS A 132 -30.71 9.28 -5.47
N LYS A 133 -30.82 9.65 -6.75
CA LYS A 133 -30.56 11.02 -7.18
C LYS A 133 -31.71 11.91 -6.72
#